data_AF-A0A7S2HZH2-F1
#
_entry.id   AF-A0A7S2HZH2-F1
#
_cell.length_a   1.000
_cell.length_b   1.000
_cell.length_c   1.000
_cell.angle_alpha   90.00
_cell.angle_beta   90.00
_cell.angle_gamma   90.00
#
_symmetry.space_group_name_H-M   'P 1'
#
loop_
_entity.id
_entity.type
_entity.pdbx_description
1 polymer ?
#
loop_
_entity_poly.entity_id
_entity_poly.type
_entity_poly.pdbx_seq_one_letter_code
_entity_poly.pdbx_strand_id
1 'polypeptide(L)'
;MKSKLYLNRRGVGARSTAPTKQYVVGTLWFEVLYDIVITSMPERYSRDEVREHYMTYANPSTGLLPVDRVYDVIAKLGRPGVKFDEFARFVKNLGMQVDTPTLRVAFNRVDIDQTFTLDLEDVELGITLLLRTVFPKLVLQKIGLSTEQIVRHAAFWLSVLAVIFFFLIMSFMSLVSSRGSPVASSLQ
;
A
#
# COMPACT_ATOMS: atom_id res chain seq x y z
N MET A 1 5.84 32.60 32.31
CA MET A 1 7.12 32.73 33.05
C MET A 1 8.25 32.89 32.05
N LYS A 2 8.98 34.01 32.13
CA LYS A 2 10.11 34.37 31.27
C LYS A 2 11.40 33.99 32.00
N SER A 3 12.28 33.24 31.35
CA SER A 3 13.69 33.18 31.76
C SER A 3 14.57 32.97 30.53
N LYS A 4 14.99 34.09 29.95
CA LYS A 4 16.08 34.17 28.98
C LYS A 4 17.38 33.92 29.74
N LEU A 5 18.09 32.85 29.40
CA LEU A 5 19.43 32.59 29.89
C LEU A 5 20.43 32.93 28.77
N TYR A 6 21.00 34.12 28.89
CA TYR A 6 22.10 34.59 28.04
C TYR A 6 23.40 33.95 28.50
N LEU A 7 23.88 32.94 27.78
CA LEU A 7 25.27 32.48 27.90
C LEU A 7 26.07 33.05 26.73
N ASN A 8 26.59 34.25 26.98
CA ASN A 8 27.62 34.91 26.20
C ASN A 8 28.97 34.24 26.50
N ARG A 9 29.40 33.28 25.66
CA ARG A 9 30.73 32.69 25.72
C ARG A 9 31.57 33.21 24.55
N ARG A 10 32.19 34.38 24.75
CA ARG A 10 33.32 34.84 23.92
C ARG A 10 34.53 33.96 24.21
N GLY A 11 34.79 33.01 23.31
CA GLY A 11 36.04 32.27 23.22
C GLY A 11 36.79 32.70 21.97
N VAL A 12 37.82 33.50 22.17
CA VAL A 12 38.77 33.98 21.15
C VAL A 12 39.58 32.80 20.62
N GLY A 13 39.63 32.68 19.30
CA GLY A 13 40.43 31.68 18.60
C GLY A 13 40.19 31.79 17.11
N ALA A 14 40.58 32.91 16.50
CA ALA A 14 40.66 33.03 15.04
C ALA A 14 41.81 32.14 14.55
N ARG A 15 41.57 30.82 14.49
CA ARG A 15 42.33 29.93 13.62
C ARG A 15 42.00 30.36 12.20
N SER A 16 42.98 30.98 11.55
CA SER A 16 43.02 31.08 10.09
C SER A 16 42.89 29.65 9.56
N THR A 17 41.67 29.25 9.21
CA THR A 17 41.41 28.07 8.41
C THR A 17 41.88 28.44 7.01
N ALA A 18 43.18 28.23 6.75
CA ALA A 18 43.68 28.14 5.40
C ALA A 18 42.67 27.28 4.61
N PRO A 19 42.23 27.70 3.41
CA PRO A 19 41.24 26.96 2.66
C PRO A 19 41.81 25.56 2.47
N THR A 20 41.25 24.58 3.19
CA THR A 20 41.59 23.18 3.03
C THR A 20 41.28 22.91 1.57
N LYS A 21 42.31 22.80 0.73
CA LYS A 21 42.15 22.44 -0.68
C LYS A 21 41.49 21.08 -0.66
N GLN A 22 40.17 21.06 -0.82
CA GLN A 22 39.40 19.84 -0.93
C GLN A 22 39.76 19.29 -2.29
N TYR A 23 40.71 18.36 -2.30
CA TYR A 23 41.08 17.65 -3.51
C TYR A 23 39.84 16.88 -3.95
N VAL A 24 39.24 17.31 -5.07
CA VAL A 24 38.14 16.60 -5.71
C VAL A 24 38.75 15.34 -6.31
N VAL A 25 38.71 14.25 -5.55
CA VAL A 25 39.25 12.96 -5.98
C VAL A 25 38.25 12.32 -6.94
N GLY A 26 38.54 12.47 -8.23
CA GLY A 26 37.87 11.76 -9.31
C GLY A 26 36.50 12.34 -9.68
N THR A 27 36.23 12.35 -10.97
CA THR A 27 34.91 12.65 -11.53
C THR A 27 34.56 11.55 -12.53
N LEU A 28 33.37 10.99 -12.43
CA LEU A 28 32.87 9.95 -13.32
C LEU A 28 32.13 10.55 -14.51
N TRP A 29 32.30 9.90 -15.66
CA TRP A 29 31.45 10.11 -16.84
C TRP A 29 30.15 9.32 -16.69
N PHE A 30 29.09 9.82 -17.32
CA PHE A 30 27.77 9.19 -17.31
C PHE A 30 27.80 7.73 -17.77
N GLU A 31 28.56 7.43 -18.81
CA GLU A 31 28.69 6.10 -19.41
C GLU A 31 29.26 5.09 -18.41
N VAL A 32 30.27 5.48 -17.64
CA VAL A 32 30.88 4.63 -16.61
C VAL A 32 29.89 4.39 -15.46
N LEU A 33 29.15 5.43 -15.06
CA LEU A 33 28.12 5.26 -14.03
C LEU A 33 27.00 4.35 -14.51
N TYR A 34 26.55 4.52 -15.76
CA TYR A 34 25.50 3.70 -16.35
C TYR A 34 25.90 2.22 -16.37
N ASP A 35 27.13 1.91 -16.78
CA ASP A 35 27.68 0.55 -16.72
C ASP A 35 27.70 0.01 -15.28
N ILE A 36 28.09 0.82 -14.29
CA ILE A 36 28.05 0.42 -12.88
C ILE A 36 26.61 0.12 -12.46
N VAL A 37 25.64 0.99 -12.78
CA VAL A 37 24.23 0.82 -12.42
C VAL A 37 23.66 -0.48 -13.00
N ILE A 38 23.83 -0.74 -14.30
CA ILE A 38 23.29 -1.95 -14.94
C ILE A 38 23.96 -3.24 -14.45
N THR A 39 25.22 -3.16 -13.99
CA THR A 39 25.97 -4.34 -13.52
C THR A 39 25.73 -4.60 -12.03
N SER A 40 25.50 -3.55 -11.25
CA SER A 40 25.38 -3.62 -9.79
C SER A 40 23.95 -3.76 -9.30
N MET A 41 22.97 -3.29 -10.09
CA MET A 41 21.57 -3.33 -9.73
C MET A 41 20.84 -4.45 -10.48
N PRO A 42 19.97 -5.22 -9.80
CA PRO A 42 19.20 -6.28 -10.45
C PRO A 42 18.10 -5.74 -11.37
N GLU A 43 17.66 -4.50 -11.13
CA GLU A 43 16.62 -3.83 -11.91
C GLU A 43 17.20 -3.16 -13.16
N ARG A 44 16.46 -3.24 -14.27
CA ARG A 44 16.86 -2.64 -15.54
C ARG A 44 16.33 -1.21 -15.63
N TYR A 45 17.15 -0.25 -15.23
CA TYR A 45 16.83 1.17 -15.40
C TYR A 45 17.02 1.61 -16.85
N SER A 46 16.14 2.50 -17.31
CA SER A 46 16.30 3.10 -18.63
C SER A 46 17.48 4.08 -18.63
N ARG A 47 18.14 4.24 -19.78
CA ARG A 47 19.28 5.18 -19.91
C ARG A 47 18.87 6.61 -19.56
N ASP A 48 17.63 7.00 -19.87
CA ASP A 48 17.13 8.35 -19.64
C ASP A 48 16.83 8.60 -18.15
N GLU A 49 16.29 7.62 -17.43
CA GLU A 49 16.07 7.67 -15.97
C GLU A 49 17.40 7.82 -15.21
N VAL A 50 18.40 7.00 -15.55
CA VAL A 50 19.75 7.14 -14.96
C VAL A 50 20.35 8.50 -15.28
N ARG A 51 20.12 9.03 -16.49
CA ARG A 51 20.63 10.34 -16.91
C ARG A 51 19.97 11.48 -16.15
N GLU A 52 18.67 11.41 -15.90
CA GLU A 52 17.95 12.42 -15.12
C GLU A 52 18.52 12.53 -13.69
N HIS A 53 18.71 11.38 -13.03
CA HIS A 53 19.30 11.35 -11.70
C HIS A 53 20.78 11.77 -11.70
N TYR A 54 21.55 11.37 -12.72
CA TYR A 54 22.93 11.81 -12.92
C TYR A 54 23.02 13.34 -12.99
N MET A 55 22.19 13.98 -13.82
CA MET A 55 22.21 15.44 -14.03
C MET A 55 21.82 16.22 -12.78
N THR A 56 21.11 15.59 -11.83
CA THR A 56 20.78 16.21 -10.54
C THR A 56 22.01 16.44 -9.66
N TYR A 57 23.06 15.63 -9.81
CA TYR A 57 24.27 15.69 -8.98
C TYR A 57 25.55 15.99 -9.76
N ALA A 58 25.53 15.89 -11.09
CA ALA A 58 26.63 16.26 -11.94
C ALA A 58 26.89 17.77 -11.86
N ASN A 59 28.16 18.16 -11.95
CA ASN A 59 28.51 19.57 -11.96
C ASN A 59 28.10 20.19 -13.31
N PRO A 60 27.23 21.24 -13.33
CA PRO A 60 26.74 21.84 -14.57
C PRO A 60 27.86 22.37 -15.49
N SER A 61 29.00 22.78 -14.92
CA SER A 61 30.10 23.34 -15.71
C SER A 61 30.96 22.28 -16.40
N THR A 62 31.07 21.08 -15.82
CA THR A 62 31.92 20.01 -16.36
C THR A 62 31.12 18.86 -16.96
N GLY A 63 29.86 18.71 -16.60
CA GLY A 63 29.03 17.56 -16.94
C GLY A 63 29.47 16.26 -16.27
N LEU A 64 30.37 16.31 -15.29
CA LEU A 64 30.93 15.13 -14.62
C LEU A 64 30.36 14.98 -13.21
N LEU A 65 30.19 13.73 -12.77
CA LEU A 65 29.69 13.40 -11.44
C LEU A 65 30.85 13.23 -10.45
N PRO A 66 30.87 13.97 -9.32
CA PRO A 66 31.84 13.73 -8.26
C PRO A 66 31.71 12.30 -7.69
N VAL A 67 32.83 11.61 -7.43
CA VAL A 67 32.82 10.21 -6.97
C VAL A 67 32.08 10.03 -5.64
N ASP A 68 32.13 11.02 -4.75
CA ASP A 68 31.39 11.04 -3.48
C ASP A 68 29.86 11.04 -3.68
N ARG A 69 29.38 11.51 -4.84
CA ARG A 69 27.96 11.56 -5.20
C ARG A 69 27.45 10.35 -5.97
N VAL A 70 28.34 9.41 -6.33
CA VAL A 70 27.94 8.18 -7.03
C VAL A 70 26.93 7.37 -6.21
N TYR A 71 27.18 7.23 -4.91
CA TYR A 71 26.25 6.56 -4.00
C TYR A 71 24.91 7.26 -3.89
N ASP A 72 24.86 8.59 -3.96
CA ASP A 72 23.61 9.35 -3.91
C ASP A 72 22.75 9.12 -5.16
N VAL A 73 23.37 8.96 -6.33
CA VAL A 73 22.67 8.62 -7.58
C VAL A 73 22.13 7.19 -7.52
N ILE A 74 22.96 6.23 -7.09
CA ILE A 74 22.55 4.83 -6.91
C ILE A 74 21.44 4.72 -5.86
N ALA A 75 21.55 5.44 -4.74
CA ALA A 75 20.52 5.42 -3.70
C ALA A 75 19.19 6.04 -4.16
N LYS A 76 19.22 7.03 -5.06
CA LYS A 76 18.00 7.56 -5.68
C LYS A 76 17.40 6.62 -6.72
N LEU A 77 18.24 5.89 -7.44
CA LEU A 77 17.81 4.90 -8.43
C LEU A 77 17.20 3.67 -7.76
N GLY A 78 17.79 3.23 -6.65
CA GLY A 78 17.22 2.18 -5.83
C GLY A 78 15.88 2.63 -5.28
N ARG A 79 14.79 2.14 -5.88
CA ARG A 79 13.43 2.46 -5.44
C ARG A 79 13.27 2.03 -3.98
N PRO A 80 13.02 2.97 -3.05
CA PRO A 80 12.77 2.60 -1.67
C PRO A 80 11.43 1.88 -1.62
N GLY A 81 11.45 0.57 -1.44
CA GLY A 81 10.23 -0.22 -1.39
C GLY A 81 10.45 -1.62 -0.85
N VAL A 82 9.35 -2.20 -0.39
CA VAL A 82 9.30 -3.53 0.21
C VAL A 82 9.18 -4.56 -0.90
N LYS A 83 10.15 -5.45 -0.99
CA LYS A 83 10.11 -6.57 -1.95
C LYS A 83 9.11 -7.62 -1.51
N PHE A 84 8.65 -8.46 -2.44
CA PHE A 84 7.71 -9.55 -2.14
C PHE A 84 8.12 -10.41 -0.94
N ASP A 85 9.41 -10.78 -0.84
CA ASP A 85 9.91 -11.63 0.26
C ASP A 85 9.86 -10.94 1.62
N GLU A 86 9.97 -9.61 1.64
CA GLU A 86 9.87 -8.80 2.84
C GLU A 86 8.41 -8.59 3.22
N PHE A 87 7.55 -8.32 2.24
CA PHE A 87 6.11 -8.22 2.42
C PHE A 87 5.52 -9.54 2.95
N ALA A 88 5.93 -10.68 2.39
CA ALA A 88 5.50 -12.00 2.85
C ALA A 88 5.97 -12.28 4.30
N ARG A 89 7.20 -11.90 4.65
CA ARG A 89 7.70 -11.99 6.03
C ARG A 89 6.92 -11.09 6.97
N PHE A 90 6.60 -9.88 6.54
CA PHE A 90 5.80 -8.93 7.30
C PHE A 90 4.39 -9.48 7.59
N VAL A 91 3.68 -9.98 6.58
CA VAL A 91 2.35 -10.60 6.73
C VAL A 91 2.39 -11.81 7.66
N LYS A 92 3.44 -12.64 7.56
CA LYS A 92 3.65 -13.77 8.46
C LYS A 92 3.88 -13.32 9.91
N ASN A 93 4.64 -12.26 10.12
CA ASN A 93 4.91 -11.69 11.45
C ASN A 93 3.65 -11.06 12.08
N LEU A 94 2.68 -10.62 11.28
CA LEU A 94 1.35 -10.23 11.76
C LEU A 94 0.48 -11.42 12.20
N GLY A 95 0.99 -12.65 12.13
CA GLY A 95 0.25 -13.87 12.50
C GLY A 95 -0.76 -14.32 11.45
N MET A 96 -0.77 -13.71 10.26
CA MET A 96 -1.61 -14.14 9.15
C MET A 96 -0.92 -15.28 8.40
N GLN A 97 -1.55 -16.46 8.44
CA GLN A 97 -1.11 -17.62 7.65
C GLN A 97 -1.81 -17.57 6.29
N VAL A 98 -1.19 -16.88 5.34
CA VAL A 98 -1.67 -16.77 3.96
C VAL A 98 -0.74 -17.59 3.06
N ASP A 99 -1.32 -18.33 2.12
CA ASP A 99 -0.54 -19.08 1.14
C ASP A 99 0.21 -18.13 0.18
N THR A 100 1.40 -18.54 -0.24
CA THR A 100 2.27 -17.74 -1.11
C THR A 100 1.58 -17.32 -2.43
N PRO A 101 0.79 -18.17 -3.12
CA PRO A 101 0.02 -17.75 -4.29
C PRO A 101 -0.94 -16.60 -4.01
N THR A 102 -1.76 -16.68 -2.95
CA THR A 102 -2.69 -15.60 -2.57
C THR A 102 -1.95 -14.32 -2.21
N LEU A 103 -0.85 -14.43 -1.45
CA LEU A 103 0.02 -13.30 -1.12
C LEU A 103 0.61 -12.63 -2.36
N ARG A 104 1.00 -13.43 -3.36
CA ARG A 104 1.53 -12.93 -4.64
C ARG A 104 0.47 -12.23 -5.47
N VAL A 105 -0.75 -12.77 -5.51
CA VAL A 105 -1.88 -12.09 -6.16
C VAL A 105 -2.20 -10.76 -5.45
N ALA A 106 -2.15 -10.72 -4.11
CA ALA A 106 -2.33 -9.48 -3.36
C ALA A 106 -1.21 -8.47 -3.66
N PHE A 107 0.05 -8.91 -3.64
CA PHE A 107 1.21 -8.06 -3.96
C PHE A 107 1.08 -7.46 -5.37
N ASN A 108 0.84 -8.28 -6.39
CA ASN A 108 0.70 -7.81 -7.77
C ASN A 108 -0.53 -6.91 -8.00
N ARG A 109 -1.54 -6.99 -7.13
CA ARG A 109 -2.74 -6.16 -7.22
C ARG A 109 -2.54 -4.78 -6.57
N VAL A 110 -1.59 -4.69 -5.66
CA VAL A 110 -1.19 -3.48 -4.95
C VAL A 110 -0.11 -2.75 -5.73
N ASP A 111 0.83 -3.49 -6.33
CA ASP A 111 1.88 -3.03 -7.23
C ASP A 111 1.27 -2.57 -8.58
N ILE A 112 0.58 -1.43 -8.56
CA ILE A 112 -0.14 -0.88 -9.72
C ILE A 112 0.85 -0.51 -10.84
N ASP A 113 2.03 -0.01 -10.47
CA ASP A 113 3.07 0.44 -11.39
C ASP A 113 4.03 -0.68 -11.82
N GLN A 114 3.84 -1.90 -11.32
CA GLN A 114 4.62 -3.10 -11.66
C GLN A 114 6.13 -2.92 -11.42
N THR A 115 6.47 -2.24 -10.35
CA THR A 115 7.85 -1.96 -9.97
C THR A 115 8.49 -3.10 -9.20
N PHE A 116 7.70 -4.11 -8.81
CA PHE A 116 8.11 -5.24 -7.99
C PHE A 116 8.59 -4.84 -6.59
N THR A 117 8.30 -3.60 -6.18
CA THR A 117 8.62 -3.02 -4.89
C THR A 117 7.42 -2.21 -4.42
N LEU A 118 6.93 -2.45 -3.21
CA LEU A 118 5.82 -1.67 -2.67
C LEU A 118 6.36 -0.49 -1.89
N ASP A 119 5.93 0.71 -2.22
CA ASP A 119 6.17 1.85 -1.36
C ASP A 119 5.29 1.79 -0.08
N LEU A 120 5.33 2.83 0.76
CA LEU A 120 4.57 2.83 2.00
C LEU A 120 3.05 2.85 1.76
N GLU A 121 2.59 3.59 0.76
CA GLU A 121 1.17 3.73 0.43
C GLU A 121 0.63 2.42 -0.14
N ASP A 122 1.42 1.77 -0.98
CA ASP A 122 1.17 0.43 -1.49
C ASP A 122 1.09 -0.59 -0.35
N VAL A 123 2.05 -0.59 0.57
CA VAL A 123 2.02 -1.51 1.72
C VAL A 123 0.75 -1.31 2.55
N GLU A 124 0.32 -0.07 2.80
CA GLU A 124 -0.92 0.24 3.52
C GLU A 124 -2.16 -0.28 2.77
N LEU A 125 -2.21 -0.08 1.45
CA LEU A 125 -3.27 -0.59 0.59
C LEU A 125 -3.29 -2.14 0.60
N GLY A 126 -2.12 -2.77 0.54
CA GLY A 126 -1.97 -4.22 0.59
C GLY A 126 -2.44 -4.82 1.90
N ILE A 127 -2.09 -4.20 3.03
CA ILE A 127 -2.61 -4.60 4.34
C ILE A 127 -4.12 -4.42 4.39
N THR A 128 -4.64 -3.29 3.91
CA THR A 128 -6.08 -3.01 3.89
C THR A 128 -6.84 -4.05 3.06
N LEU A 129 -6.31 -4.42 1.89
CA LEU A 129 -6.87 -5.48 1.05
C LEU A 129 -6.83 -6.85 1.73
N LEU A 130 -5.72 -7.20 2.39
CA LEU A 130 -5.61 -8.45 3.14
C LEU A 130 -6.59 -8.48 4.32
N LEU A 131 -6.71 -7.38 5.06
CA LEU A 131 -7.67 -7.24 6.16
C LEU A 131 -9.12 -7.31 5.68
N ARG A 132 -9.43 -6.80 4.49
CA ARG A 132 -10.80 -6.87 3.95
C ARG A 132 -11.15 -8.25 3.39
N THR A 133 -10.18 -8.97 2.84
CA THR A 133 -10.43 -10.20 2.07
C THR A 133 -10.07 -11.48 2.81
N VAL A 134 -8.94 -11.48 3.51
CA VAL A 134 -8.36 -12.66 4.17
C VAL A 134 -8.78 -12.72 5.63
N PHE A 135 -8.77 -11.59 6.34
CA PHE A 135 -9.13 -11.57 7.76
C PHE A 135 -10.52 -12.14 8.06
N PRO A 136 -11.60 -11.82 7.32
CA PRO A 136 -12.90 -12.42 7.58
C PRO A 136 -12.86 -13.95 7.42
N LYS A 137 -12.12 -14.46 6.42
CA LYS A 137 -11.98 -15.91 6.20
C LYS A 137 -11.22 -16.58 7.35
N LEU A 138 -10.13 -15.96 7.82
CA LEU A 138 -9.35 -16.47 8.95
C LEU A 138 -10.16 -16.48 10.25
N VAL A 139 -10.96 -15.43 10.50
CA VAL A 139 -11.86 -15.37 11.65
C VAL A 139 -12.90 -16.48 11.58
N LEU A 140 -13.53 -16.68 10.43
CA LEU A 140 -14.51 -17.76 10.24
C LEU A 140 -13.90 -19.15 10.44
N GLN A 141 -12.70 -19.39 9.90
CA GLN A 141 -11.96 -20.63 10.11
C GLN A 141 -11.61 -20.87 11.58
N LYS A 142 -11.20 -19.82 12.31
CA LYS A 142 -10.87 -19.93 13.74
C LYS A 142 -12.08 -20.23 14.61
N ILE A 143 -13.27 -19.76 14.22
CA ILE A 143 -14.53 -20.08 14.92
C ILE A 143 -15.02 -21.50 14.55
N GLY A 144 -14.39 -22.16 13.56
CA GLY A 144 -14.79 -23.49 13.09
C GLY A 144 -16.10 -23.46 12.28
N LEU A 145 -16.57 -22.28 11.89
CA LEU A 145 -17.75 -22.12 11.06
C LEU A 145 -17.35 -22.42 9.61
N SER A 146 -17.88 -23.52 9.08
CA SER A 146 -17.74 -23.76 7.64
C SER A 146 -18.59 -22.73 6.89
N THR A 147 -18.12 -22.31 5.72
CA THR A 147 -18.87 -21.39 4.85
C THR A 147 -20.29 -21.89 4.58
N GLU A 148 -20.46 -23.22 4.48
CA GLU A 148 -21.76 -23.87 4.28
C GLU A 148 -22.70 -23.66 5.47
N GLN A 149 -22.19 -23.70 6.71
CA GLN A 149 -23.00 -23.46 7.91
C GLN A 149 -23.51 -22.02 7.95
N ILE A 150 -22.66 -21.05 7.56
CA ILE A 150 -23.04 -19.63 7.50
C ILE A 150 -24.12 -19.42 6.46
N VAL A 151 -23.93 -19.97 5.25
CA VAL A 151 -24.91 -19.87 4.17
C VAL A 151 -26.23 -20.54 4.56
N ARG A 152 -26.17 -21.72 5.19
CA ARG A 152 -27.38 -22.42 5.66
C ARG A 152 -28.12 -21.63 6.73
N HIS A 153 -27.40 -21.03 7.67
CA HIS A 153 -27.99 -20.21 8.72
C HIS A 153 -28.60 -18.92 8.14
N ALA A 154 -27.90 -18.24 7.23
CA ALA A 154 -28.41 -17.06 6.55
C ALA A 154 -29.66 -17.38 5.70
N ALA A 155 -29.65 -18.50 4.96
CA ALA A 155 -30.80 -18.94 4.16
C ALA A 155 -32.03 -19.27 5.03
N PHE A 156 -31.82 -19.85 6.22
CA PHE A 156 -32.88 -20.10 7.18
C PHE A 156 -33.53 -18.78 7.63
N TRP A 157 -32.74 -17.80 8.07
CA TRP A 157 -33.29 -16.50 8.49
C TRP A 157 -33.97 -15.74 7.36
N LEU A 158 -33.42 -15.79 6.14
CA LEU A 158 -34.06 -15.21 4.96
C LEU A 158 -35.40 -15.87 4.65
N SER A 159 -35.50 -17.18 4.84
CA SER A 159 -36.75 -17.94 4.64
C SER A 159 -37.79 -17.59 5.70
N VAL A 160 -37.40 -17.47 6.97
CA VAL A 160 -38.28 -17.00 8.06
C VAL A 160 -38.79 -15.60 7.75
N LEU A 161 -37.90 -14.69 7.33
CA LEU A 161 -38.27 -13.33 6.95
C LEU A 161 -39.25 -13.32 5.76
N ALA A 162 -39.01 -14.16 4.75
CA ALA A 162 -39.89 -14.29 3.58
C ALA A 162 -41.29 -14.79 3.96
N VAL A 163 -41.41 -15.76 4.89
CA VAL A 163 -42.70 -16.23 5.41
C VAL A 163 -43.47 -15.12 6.12
N ILE A 164 -42.78 -14.28 6.90
CA ILE A 164 -43.40 -13.10 7.55
C ILE A 164 -43.94 -12.14 6.50
N PHE A 165 -43.15 -11.80 5.47
CA PHE A 165 -43.61 -10.94 4.39
C PHE A 165 -44.80 -11.54 3.64
N PHE A 166 -44.77 -12.83 3.35
CA PHE A 166 -45.88 -13.52 2.69
C PHE A 166 -47.15 -13.45 3.52
N PHE A 167 -47.05 -13.68 4.83
CA PHE A 167 -48.17 -13.56 5.76
C PHE A 167 -48.75 -12.13 5.79
N LEU A 168 -47.89 -11.11 5.82
CA LEU A 168 -48.33 -9.70 5.79
C LEU A 168 -49.09 -9.38 4.48
N ILE A 169 -48.55 -9.80 3.34
CA ILE A 169 -49.19 -9.59 2.02
C ILE A 169 -50.56 -10.27 1.98
N MET A 170 -50.65 -11.53 2.41
CA MET A 170 -51.92 -12.27 2.48
C MET A 170 -52.94 -11.56 3.40
N SER A 171 -52.48 -11.04 4.53
CA SER A 171 -53.32 -10.29 5.47
C SER A 171 -53.87 -9.01 4.82
N PHE A 172 -53.05 -8.26 4.08
CA PHE A 172 -53.50 -7.08 3.34
C PHE A 172 -54.48 -7.44 2.22
N MET A 173 -54.23 -8.51 1.46
CA MET A 173 -55.15 -8.96 0.41
C MET A 173 -56.52 -9.35 0.99
N SER A 174 -56.55 -10.03 2.13
CA SER A 174 -57.79 -10.38 2.82
C SER A 174 -58.57 -9.13 3.26
N LEU A 175 -57.88 -8.11 3.80
CA LEU A 175 -58.50 -6.86 4.23
C LEU A 175 -59.09 -6.06 3.05
N VAL A 176 -58.39 -6.04 1.91
CA VAL A 176 -58.87 -5.35 0.70
C VAL A 176 -60.05 -6.10 0.07
N SER A 177 -59.98 -7.43 0.00
CA SER A 177 -61.05 -8.26 -0.58
C SER A 177 -62.38 -8.14 0.19
N SER A 178 -62.32 -7.99 1.53
CA SER A 178 -63.51 -7.82 2.37
C SER A 178 -64.31 -6.53 2.11
N ARG A 179 -63.73 -5.51 1.46
CA ARG A 179 -64.44 -4.24 1.18
C ARG A 179 -65.21 -4.25 -0.14
N GLY A 180 -65.11 -5.32 -0.92
CA GLY A 180 -65.64 -5.39 -2.29
C GLY A 180 -66.88 -6.26 -2.49
N SER A 181 -67.56 -6.74 -1.45
CA SER A 181 -68.81 -7.48 -1.63
C SER A 181 -69.97 -6.48 -1.72
N PRO A 182 -70.48 -6.11 -2.91
CA PRO A 182 -71.72 -5.36 -3.00
C PRO A 182 -72.79 -6.21 -2.35
N VAL A 183 -73.40 -5.68 -1.28
CA VAL A 183 -74.65 -6.24 -0.75
C VAL A 183 -75.63 -6.19 -1.91
N ALA A 184 -75.84 -7.32 -2.58
CA ALA A 184 -76.87 -7.46 -3.58
C ALA A 184 -78.19 -7.19 -2.87
N SER A 185 -78.66 -5.96 -2.99
CA SER A 185 -79.94 -5.50 -2.49
C SER A 185 -81.04 -6.24 -3.26
N SER A 186 -81.36 -7.44 -2.83
CA SER A 186 -82.59 -8.14 -3.20
C SER A 186 -83.76 -7.44 -2.49
N LEU A 187 -84.21 -6.32 -3.06
CA LEU A 187 -85.54 -5.78 -2.83
C LEU A 187 -86.43 -6.29 -3.98
N GLN A 188 -87.14 -7.38 -3.70
CA GLN A 188 -88.43 -7.70 -4.32
C GLN A 188 -89.54 -7.24 -3.37
#